data_AF-A0AAD5BNP3-F1
#
_entry.id   AF-A0AAD5BNP3-F1
#
_cell.length_a   1.000
_cell.length_b   1.000
_cell.length_c   1.000
_cell.angle_alpha   90.00
_cell.angle_beta   90.00
_cell.angle_gamma   90.00
#
_symmetry.space_group_name_H-M   'P 1'
#
loop_
_entity.id
_entity.type
_entity.pdbx_description
1 polymer ?
#
loop_
_entity_poly.entity_id
_entity_poly.type
_entity_poly.pdbx_seq_one_letter_code
_entity_poly.pdbx_strand_id
1 'polypeptide(L)'
;MQTLGELKLPPFFNYPPYFTLQPVRETKEKQVQLWKELIIDYCRTQKIFIIGLEEDFPLFSNPAIERSLNYEARAAFLSALVSDGRAEWMDKGHRRCLILWHRIQEWADIILRFVKDNGLEDNVMTVEEMRSGIESRGTGMYIFCA
;
A
#
# COMPACT_ATOMS: atom_id res chain seq x y z
N MET A 1 16.40 -15.43 6.35
CA MET A 1 15.20 -14.77 5.79
C MET A 1 15.58 -13.35 5.46
N GLN A 2 15.28 -12.88 4.25
CA GLN A 2 15.57 -11.51 3.84
C GLN A 2 14.53 -10.57 4.46
N THR A 3 14.97 -9.41 4.94
CA THR A 3 14.09 -8.37 5.49
C THR A 3 14.35 -7.07 4.76
N LEU A 4 13.30 -6.26 4.58
CA LEU A 4 13.40 -4.91 4.04
C LEU A 4 12.74 -3.97 5.04
N GLY A 5 13.56 -3.22 5.78
CA GLY A 5 13.10 -2.55 7.01
C GLY A 5 12.63 -3.59 8.03
N GLU A 6 11.39 -3.44 8.51
CA GLU A 6 10.75 -4.35 9.46
C GLU A 6 9.98 -5.50 8.79
N LEU A 7 9.80 -5.43 7.46
CA LEU A 7 9.03 -6.44 6.72
C LEU A 7 9.89 -7.68 6.44
N LYS A 8 9.34 -8.86 6.78
CA LYS A 8 9.89 -10.16 6.37
C LYS A 8 9.48 -10.46 4.93
N LEU A 9 10.45 -10.55 4.03
CA LEU A 9 10.17 -10.78 2.62
C LEU A 9 9.80 -12.25 2.37
N PRO A 10 8.80 -12.49 1.51
CA PRO A 10 8.38 -13.84 1.17
C PRO A 10 9.43 -14.56 0.31
N PRO A 11 9.47 -15.91 0.30
CA PRO A 11 10.48 -16.67 -0.45
C PRO A 11 10.52 -16.35 -1.95
N PHE A 12 9.35 -16.07 -2.56
CA PHE A 12 9.25 -15.72 -3.98
C PHE A 12 9.95 -14.40 -4.35
N PHE A 13 10.25 -13.53 -3.38
CA PHE A 13 11.03 -12.31 -3.62
C PHE A 13 12.47 -12.60 -4.03
N ASN A 14 12.97 -13.82 -3.80
CA ASN A 14 14.28 -14.27 -4.28
C ASN A 14 14.21 -15.11 -5.57
N TYR A 15 13.05 -15.13 -6.24
CA TYR A 15 12.87 -15.81 -7.52
C TYR A 15 13.07 -14.81 -8.67
N PRO A 16 14.16 -14.90 -9.46
CA PRO A 16 14.47 -13.87 -10.48
C PRO A 16 13.34 -13.56 -11.47
N PRO A 17 12.56 -14.54 -11.97
CA PRO A 17 11.44 -14.25 -12.86
C PRO A 17 10.33 -13.39 -12.22
N TYR A 18 10.25 -13.31 -10.89
CA TYR A 18 9.28 -12.46 -10.20
C TYR A 18 9.45 -10.97 -10.51
N PHE A 19 10.68 -10.54 -10.86
CA PHE A 19 11.01 -9.16 -11.26
C PHE A 19 10.86 -8.90 -12.76
N THR A 20 10.30 -9.83 -13.51
CA THR A 20 10.05 -9.68 -14.95
C THR A 20 8.59 -9.95 -15.23
N LEU A 21 7.92 -9.06 -15.97
CA LEU A 21 6.50 -9.19 -16.28
C LEU A 21 6.26 -10.49 -17.08
N GLN A 22 5.44 -11.38 -16.54
CA GLN A 22 5.25 -12.70 -17.13
C GLN A 22 4.39 -12.61 -18.41
N PRO A 23 4.77 -13.31 -19.51
CA PRO A 23 4.03 -13.26 -20.77
C PRO A 23 2.76 -14.11 -20.71
N VAL A 24 2.76 -15.19 -19.93
CA VAL A 24 1.62 -16.10 -19.78
C VAL A 24 0.57 -15.46 -18.88
N ARG A 25 -0.67 -15.34 -19.37
CA ARG A 25 -1.78 -14.65 -18.68
C ARG A 25 -2.00 -15.14 -17.25
N GLU A 26 -2.14 -16.45 -17.06
CA GLU A 26 -2.42 -17.03 -15.74
C GLU A 26 -1.27 -16.75 -14.75
N THR A 27 -0.02 -16.87 -15.20
CA THR A 27 1.17 -16.58 -14.39
C THR A 27 1.27 -15.09 -14.08
N LYS A 28 0.94 -14.22 -15.05
CA LYS A 28 0.90 -12.77 -14.89
C LYS A 28 -0.15 -12.36 -13.87
N GLU A 29 -1.35 -12.94 -13.91
CA GLU A 29 -2.41 -12.67 -12.93
C GLU A 29 -1.97 -13.01 -11.51
N LYS A 30 -1.35 -14.19 -11.32
CA LYS A 30 -0.78 -14.58 -10.02
C LYS A 30 0.35 -13.64 -9.58
N GLN A 31 1.26 -13.29 -10.49
CA GLN A 31 2.35 -12.35 -10.22
C GLN A 31 1.81 -10.98 -9.78
N VAL A 32 0.83 -10.43 -10.50
CA VAL A 32 0.18 -9.16 -10.16
C VAL A 32 -0.45 -9.24 -8.78
N GLN A 33 -1.17 -10.32 -8.46
CA GLN A 33 -1.76 -10.49 -7.13
C GLN A 33 -0.71 -10.46 -6.02
N LEU A 34 0.39 -11.20 -6.18
CA LEU A 34 1.48 -11.21 -5.21
C LEU A 34 2.14 -9.83 -5.04
N TRP A 35 2.35 -9.11 -6.15
CA TRP A 35 2.90 -7.74 -6.09
C TRP A 35 1.94 -6.77 -5.39
N LYS A 36 0.63 -6.84 -5.66
CA LYS A 36 -0.36 -5.98 -4.97
C LYS A 36 -0.30 -6.18 -3.46
N GLU A 37 -0.31 -7.43 -3.00
CA GLU A 37 -0.25 -7.76 -1.57
C GLU A 37 1.06 -7.28 -0.95
N LEU A 38 2.19 -7.55 -1.61
CA LEU A 38 3.51 -7.17 -1.10
C LEU A 38 3.70 -5.65 -1.04
N ILE A 39 3.23 -4.91 -2.05
CA ILE A 39 3.29 -3.43 -2.06
C ILE A 39 2.50 -2.86 -0.89
N ILE A 40 1.26 -3.31 -0.69
CA ILE A 40 0.41 -2.82 0.40
C ILE A 40 1.03 -3.12 1.76
N ASP A 41 1.51 -4.34 1.96
CA ASP A 41 2.08 -4.77 3.25
C ASP A 41 3.37 -4.01 3.58
N TYR A 42 4.24 -3.82 2.57
CA TYR A 42 5.44 -3.00 2.72
C TYR A 42 5.12 -1.53 3.01
N CYS A 43 4.21 -0.93 2.24
CA CYS A 43 3.78 0.45 2.44
C CYS A 43 3.17 0.66 3.83
N ARG A 44 2.32 -0.28 4.29
CA ARG A 44 1.74 -0.23 5.63
C ARG A 44 2.80 -0.35 6.73
N THR A 45 3.69 -1.32 6.61
CA THR A 45 4.74 -1.57 7.61
C THR A 45 5.72 -0.40 7.73
N GLN A 46 6.10 0.21 6.60
CA GLN A 46 7.05 1.31 6.56
C GLN A 46 6.39 2.69 6.60
N LYS A 47 5.07 2.76 6.81
CA LYS A 47 4.28 4.00 6.81
C LYS A 47 4.44 4.87 5.56
N ILE A 48 4.55 4.22 4.40
CA ILE A 48 4.67 4.88 3.09
C ILE A 48 3.29 4.98 2.44
N PHE A 49 2.95 6.19 1.99
CA PHE A 49 1.69 6.47 1.31
C PHE A 49 1.88 6.80 -0.17
N ILE A 50 3.05 7.24 -0.60
CA ILE A 50 3.27 7.72 -1.98
C ILE A 50 4.39 6.90 -2.61
N ILE A 51 4.15 6.41 -3.82
CA ILE A 51 5.17 5.77 -4.67
C ILE A 51 5.31 6.58 -5.95
N GLY A 52 6.52 7.04 -6.26
CA GLY A 52 6.89 7.58 -7.56
C GLY A 52 7.33 6.48 -8.52
N LEU A 53 6.87 6.53 -9.78
CA LEU A 53 7.28 5.55 -10.80
C LEU A 53 8.74 5.69 -11.24
N GLU A 54 9.21 6.94 -11.33
CA GLU A 54 10.57 7.30 -11.73
C GLU A 54 11.55 7.32 -10.55
N GLU A 55 11.03 7.26 -9.32
CA GLU A 55 11.83 7.28 -8.10
C GLU A 55 12.33 5.88 -7.76
N ASP A 56 13.48 5.81 -7.08
CA ASP A 56 13.96 4.56 -6.52
C ASP A 56 13.10 4.14 -5.34
N PHE A 57 12.54 2.93 -5.44
CA PHE A 57 11.70 2.36 -4.41
C PHE A 57 12.33 1.03 -3.95
N PRO A 58 12.70 0.87 -2.66
CA PRO A 58 13.44 -0.29 -2.20
C PRO A 58 12.78 -1.64 -2.53
N LEU A 59 11.44 -1.70 -2.56
CA LEU A 59 10.71 -2.93 -2.87
C LEU A 59 10.83 -3.37 -4.34
N PHE A 60 11.14 -2.45 -5.25
CA PHE A 60 11.24 -2.73 -6.69
C PHE A 60 12.65 -3.18 -7.11
N SER A 61 13.58 -3.32 -6.16
CA SER A 61 14.93 -3.80 -6.41
C SER A 61 15.31 -4.85 -5.37
N ASN A 62 15.86 -5.97 -5.82
CA ASN A 62 16.48 -6.96 -4.95
C ASN A 62 17.95 -7.13 -5.31
N PRO A 63 18.87 -6.47 -4.59
CA PRO A 63 20.30 -6.60 -4.81
C PRO A 63 20.84 -8.02 -4.62
N ALA A 64 20.19 -8.85 -3.79
CA ALA A 64 20.68 -10.21 -3.49
C ALA A 64 20.60 -11.16 -4.71
N ILE A 65 19.72 -10.86 -5.67
CA ILE A 65 19.58 -11.61 -6.92
C ILE A 65 19.86 -10.76 -8.16
N GLU A 66 20.36 -9.53 -7.97
CA GLU A 66 20.68 -8.57 -9.05
C GLU A 66 19.50 -8.34 -10.02
N ARG A 67 18.31 -8.13 -9.46
CA ARG A 67 17.09 -7.85 -10.24
C ARG A 67 16.35 -6.63 -9.75
N SER A 68 15.76 -5.90 -10.69
CA SER A 68 14.89 -4.76 -10.45
C SER A 68 13.74 -4.72 -11.45
N LEU A 69 12.61 -4.15 -11.04
CA LEU A 69 11.49 -3.92 -11.93
C LEU A 69 11.79 -2.75 -12.87
N ASN A 70 11.52 -2.96 -14.16
CA ASN A 70 11.51 -1.89 -15.15
C ASN A 70 10.28 -0.97 -14.99
N TYR A 71 10.32 0.18 -15.66
CA TYR A 71 9.22 1.17 -15.59
C TYR A 71 7.86 0.57 -15.97
N GLU A 72 7.81 -0.22 -17.03
CA GLU A 72 6.58 -0.86 -17.53
C GLU A 72 5.95 -1.78 -16.48
N ALA A 73 6.74 -2.64 -15.83
CA ALA A 73 6.26 -3.54 -14.78
C ALA A 73 5.77 -2.75 -13.56
N ARG A 74 6.52 -1.72 -13.13
CA ARG A 74 6.10 -0.84 -12.03
C ARG A 74 4.74 -0.19 -12.33
N ALA A 75 4.60 0.41 -13.52
CA ALA A 75 3.38 1.04 -13.97
C ALA A 75 2.21 0.05 -14.05
N ALA A 76 2.45 -1.17 -14.54
CA ALA A 76 1.44 -2.21 -14.60
C ALA A 76 0.93 -2.63 -13.21
N PHE A 77 1.82 -2.84 -12.24
CA PHE A 77 1.42 -3.24 -10.88
C PHE A 77 0.71 -2.12 -10.12
N LEU A 78 1.18 -0.87 -10.23
CA LEU A 78 0.49 0.28 -9.64
C LEU A 78 -0.88 0.51 -10.30
N SER A 79 -0.98 0.39 -11.63
CA SER A 79 -2.27 0.49 -12.33
C SER A 79 -3.26 -0.59 -11.87
N ALA A 80 -2.77 -1.81 -11.59
CA ALA A 80 -3.60 -2.89 -11.05
C ALA A 80 -4.06 -2.60 -9.61
N LEU A 81 -3.26 -1.93 -8.78
CA LEU A 81 -3.71 -1.45 -7.46
C LEU A 81 -4.80 -0.38 -7.60
N VAL A 82 -4.66 0.52 -8.57
CA VAL A 82 -5.65 1.57 -8.85
C VAL A 82 -6.97 0.96 -9.31
N SER A 83 -6.94 -0.02 -10.22
CA SER A 83 -8.17 -0.70 -10.67
C SER A 83 -8.89 -1.45 -9.54
N ASP A 84 -8.14 -1.92 -8.53
CA ASP A 84 -8.69 -2.58 -7.35
C ASP A 84 -9.20 -1.59 -6.28
N GLY A 85 -9.07 -0.28 -6.52
CA GLY A 85 -9.44 0.78 -5.55
C GLY A 85 -8.52 0.82 -4.33
N ARG A 86 -7.30 0.29 -4.44
CA ARG A 86 -6.29 0.26 -3.38
C ARG A 86 -5.16 1.28 -3.60
N ALA A 87 -5.26 2.07 -4.66
CA ALA A 87 -4.38 3.20 -4.91
C ALA A 87 -5.07 4.23 -5.81
N GLU A 88 -4.53 5.45 -5.87
CA GLU A 88 -4.98 6.51 -6.78
C GLU A 88 -3.81 7.25 -7.41
N TRP A 89 -3.92 7.59 -8.69
CA TRP A 89 -2.93 8.45 -9.35
C TRP A 89 -3.08 9.89 -8.88
N MET A 90 -1.97 10.52 -8.49
CA MET A 90 -1.97 11.89 -7.96
C MET A 90 -1.89 12.97 -9.05
N ASP A 91 -1.58 12.58 -10.29
CA ASP A 91 -1.42 13.49 -11.41
C ASP A 91 -1.90 12.85 -12.72
N LYS A 92 -2.22 13.69 -13.71
CA LYS A 92 -2.66 13.25 -15.04
C LYS A 92 -1.57 12.49 -15.81
N GLY A 93 -0.31 12.64 -15.42
CA GLY A 93 0.82 11.95 -16.02
C GLY A 93 1.06 10.56 -15.43
N HIS A 94 0.26 10.14 -14.45
CA HIS A 94 0.43 8.91 -13.67
C HIS A 94 1.85 8.73 -13.13
N ARG A 95 2.50 9.81 -12.67
CA ARG A 95 3.90 9.74 -12.18
C ARG A 95 4.00 9.30 -10.74
N ARG A 96 3.04 9.73 -9.91
CA ARG A 96 2.97 9.38 -8.48
C ARG A 96 1.64 8.74 -8.13
N CYS A 97 1.70 7.72 -7.28
CA CYS A 97 0.57 6.93 -6.85
C CYS A 97 0.42 7.01 -5.33
N LEU A 98 -0.77 7.40 -4.86
CA LEU A 98 -1.18 7.33 -3.46
C LEU A 98 -1.66 5.91 -3.17
N ILE A 99 -1.00 5.22 -2.24
CA ILE A 99 -1.34 3.87 -1.82
C ILE A 99 -2.33 3.93 -0.66
N LEU A 100 -3.43 3.20 -0.80
CA LEU A 100 -4.49 3.12 0.20
C LEU A 100 -4.35 1.79 0.96
N TRP A 101 -3.93 1.84 2.22
CA TRP A 101 -3.77 0.63 3.05
C TRP A 101 -5.09 -0.08 3.33
N HIS A 102 -6.19 0.67 3.28
CA HIS A 102 -7.58 0.22 3.26
C HIS A 102 -8.29 0.96 2.15
N ARG A 103 -9.34 0.36 1.58
CA ARG A 103 -10.17 1.05 0.59
C ARG A 103 -10.90 2.22 1.24
N ILE A 104 -11.25 3.24 0.47
CA ILE A 104 -11.98 4.42 0.98
C ILE A 104 -13.27 4.04 1.71
N GLN A 105 -14.00 3.04 1.21
CA GLN A 105 -15.22 2.53 1.86
C GLN A 105 -14.91 1.87 3.21
N GLU A 106 -13.86 1.07 3.28
CA GLU A 106 -13.43 0.43 4.54
C GLU A 106 -12.98 1.49 5.55
N TRP A 107 -12.29 2.53 5.09
CA TRP A 107 -11.93 3.70 5.90
C TRP A 107 -13.16 4.43 6.42
N ALA A 108 -14.15 4.69 5.57
CA ALA A 108 -15.40 5.32 5.98
C ALA A 108 -16.12 4.50 7.06
N ASP A 109 -16.16 3.17 6.92
CA ASP A 109 -16.75 2.28 7.91
C ASP A 109 -15.98 2.29 9.24
N ILE A 110 -14.64 2.33 9.19
CA ILE A 110 -13.79 2.44 10.39
C ILE A 110 -14.08 3.76 11.11
N ILE A 111 -14.15 4.87 10.37
CA ILE A 111 -14.44 6.20 10.92
C ILE A 111 -15.84 6.24 11.53
N LEU A 112 -16.84 5.72 10.82
CA LEU A 112 -18.21 5.74 11.30
C LEU A 112 -18.39 4.89 12.57
N ARG A 113 -17.73 3.72 12.63
CA ARG A 113 -17.75 2.87 13.84
C ARG A 113 -17.07 3.57 15.01
N PHE A 114 -15.92 4.20 14.79
CA PHE A 114 -15.25 4.97 15.84
C PHE A 114 -16.16 6.06 16.42
N VAL A 115 -16.84 6.83 15.57
CA VAL A 115 -17.74 7.90 16.01
C VAL A 115 -18.90 7.32 16.83
N LYS A 116 -19.47 6.19 16.40
CA LYS A 116 -20.56 5.48 17.10
C LYS A 116 -20.13 4.93 18.45
N ASP A 117 -19.00 4.21 18.49
CA ASP A 117 -18.52 3.51 19.66
C ASP A 117 -18.14 4.49 20.79
N ASN A 118 -17.77 5.73 20.45
CA ASN A 118 -17.45 6.80 21.40
C ASN A 118 -18.62 7.78 21.65
N GLY A 119 -19.80 7.55 21.06
CA GLY A 119 -20.98 8.40 21.26
C GLY A 119 -20.83 9.84 20.72
N LEU A 120 -20.10 9.99 19.61
CA LEU A 120 -19.72 11.29 19.03
C LEU A 120 -20.57 11.69 17.81
N GLU A 121 -21.67 10.98 17.51
CA GLU A 121 -22.45 11.12 16.26
C GLU A 121 -22.99 12.55 16.01
N ASP A 122 -23.35 13.27 17.08
CA ASP A 122 -23.91 14.62 16.99
C ASP A 122 -22.89 15.73 17.29
N ASN A 123 -21.59 15.38 17.41
CA ASN A 123 -20.53 16.32 17.73
C ASN A 123 -19.71 16.68 16.48
N VAL A 124 -19.22 17.93 16.44
CA VAL A 124 -18.20 18.32 15.46
C VAL A 124 -16.84 17.88 15.98
N MET A 125 -16.18 16.99 15.23
CA MET A 125 -14.81 16.55 15.50
C MET A 125 -13.91 16.90 14.30
N THR A 126 -12.73 17.43 14.60
CA THR A 126 -11.70 17.71 13.60
C THR A 126 -10.84 16.49 13.30
N VAL A 127 -10.18 16.49 12.14
CA VAL A 127 -9.24 15.41 11.76
C VAL A 127 -8.07 15.31 12.74
N GLU A 128 -7.62 16.43 13.32
CA GLU A 128 -6.52 16.41 14.29
C GLU A 128 -6.94 15.74 15.60
N GLU A 129 -8.14 16.06 16.11
CA GLU A 129 -8.69 15.39 17.30
C GLU A 129 -8.89 13.89 17.08
N MET A 130 -9.32 13.50 15.88
CA MET A 130 -9.42 12.08 15.51
C MET A 130 -8.05 11.39 15.46
N ARG A 131 -7.01 12.09 14.97
CA ARG A 131 -5.67 11.53 14.85
C ARG A 131 -4.94 11.41 16.19
N SER A 132 -4.99 12.45 17.02
CA SER A 132 -4.12 12.58 18.21
C SER A 132 -4.88 12.70 19.53
N GLY A 133 -6.22 12.77 19.49
CA GLY A 133 -7.08 12.86 20.66
C GLY A 133 -7.03 11.65 21.58
N ILE A 134 -7.59 11.80 22.78
CA ILE A 134 -7.59 10.74 23.80
C ILE A 134 -8.48 9.58 23.36
N GLU A 135 -9.63 9.90 22.74
CA GLU A 135 -10.62 8.93 22.25
C GLU A 135 -10.02 7.96 21.21
N SER A 136 -9.04 8.40 20.41
CA SER A 136 -8.42 7.54 19.39
C SER A 136 -7.34 6.61 19.95
N ARG A 137 -6.80 6.87 21.14
CA ARG A 137 -5.74 6.05 21.74
C ARG A 137 -6.22 4.62 22.01
N GLY A 138 -5.46 3.64 21.52
CA GLY A 138 -5.81 2.22 21.67
C GLY A 138 -6.87 1.72 20.67
N THR A 139 -7.42 2.60 19.83
CA THR A 139 -8.24 2.22 18.68
C THR A 139 -7.36 2.04 17.44
N GLY A 140 -7.87 1.32 16.43
CA GLY A 140 -7.18 1.19 15.14
C GLY A 140 -6.84 2.54 14.51
N MET A 141 -7.65 3.58 14.73
CA MET A 141 -7.43 4.91 14.15
C MET A 141 -6.07 5.52 14.47
N TYR A 142 -5.58 5.36 15.70
CA TYR A 142 -4.30 5.92 16.11
C TYR A 142 -3.11 5.27 15.38
N ILE A 143 -3.26 4.00 14.98
CA ILE A 143 -2.22 3.27 14.22
C ILE A 143 -2.26 3.67 12.75
N PHE A 144 -3.43 4.02 12.21
CA PHE A 144 -3.59 4.28 10.78
C PHE A 144 -3.38 5.75 10.37
N CYS A 145 -3.47 6.71 11.31
CA CYS A 145 -3.25 8.12 11.05
C CYS A 145 -1.88 8.66 11.52
N ALA A 146 -1.04 7.85 12.17
CA ALA A 146 0.25 8.24 12.76
C ALA A 146 1.47 7.75 11.99
#